data_AF-A0A7L6BF51-F1
#
_entry.id   AF-A0A7L6BF51-F1
#
_cell.length_a   1.000
_cell.length_b   1.000
_cell.length_c   1.000
_cell.angle_alpha   90.00
_cell.angle_beta   90.00
_cell.angle_gamma   90.00
#
_symmetry.space_group_name_H-M   'P 1'
#
loop_
_entity.id
_entity.type
_entity.pdbx_description
1 polymer ?
#
loop_
_entity_poly.entity_id
_entity_poly.type
_entity_poly.pdbx_seq_one_letter_code
_entity_poly.pdbx_strand_id
1 'polypeptide(L)'
;MGDRVIDVDVRFQEAAAVRRTESVAYSHLSVELGHFYAEDFGAGCQELRRRFARIADWSAAIPALAGRGLPAHRQPRISTCFMVDDYFHRFGSPREVIPQVQGAAADLGLVVDYVARESSFARHDGVELAQMVVDSLVVEPPRHTTGSRPPLSESGWLSNGMRSPGHVDAPAMTLPRPWSPPVQSGDPRHSIFVDVELWSDEPATRVWACALLASVWQMTRLGVLRRSGQTLMQPSRLAGELPADWDELPAVVQLNPTAAPFCAYRTLTLMDTQYLPVELAVRTILGQVAVPPAVAQQVAQRAGGEGLHLPSELVDRLSYVFIGG
;
A
#
# COMPACT_ATOMS: atom_id res chain seq x y z
N MET A 1 8.97 -24.66 59.08
CA MET A 1 8.25 -23.55 58.39
C MET A 1 9.03 -23.30 57.11
N GLY A 2 8.49 -23.74 55.97
CA GLY A 2 9.24 -24.05 54.75
C GLY A 2 9.69 -22.82 53.95
N ASP A 3 10.88 -22.95 53.36
CA ASP A 3 11.46 -22.00 52.41
C ASP A 3 10.61 -21.92 51.14
N ARG A 4 10.21 -20.69 50.78
CA ARG A 4 9.60 -20.37 49.49
C ARG A 4 10.70 -20.30 48.44
N VAL A 5 10.79 -21.32 47.60
CA VAL A 5 11.50 -21.25 46.32
C VAL A 5 10.71 -20.30 45.42
N ILE A 6 11.35 -19.21 44.99
CA ILE A 6 10.84 -18.34 43.93
C ILE A 6 11.10 -19.10 42.62
N ASP A 7 10.04 -19.68 42.07
CA ASP A 7 10.06 -20.29 40.75
C ASP A 7 10.15 -19.16 39.71
N VAL A 8 11.33 -19.00 39.13
CA VAL A 8 11.54 -18.09 38.00
C VAL A 8 11.24 -18.89 36.74
N ASP A 9 10.13 -18.58 36.06
CA ASP A 9 9.79 -19.15 34.74
C ASP A 9 10.80 -18.63 33.70
N VAL A 10 11.98 -19.25 33.66
CA VAL A 10 12.99 -19.02 32.63
C VAL A 10 12.61 -19.84 31.42
N ARG A 11 11.90 -19.21 30.48
CA ARG A 11 11.66 -19.79 29.16
C ARG A 11 12.94 -19.79 28.34
N PHE A 12 13.60 -20.93 28.28
CA PHE A 12 14.65 -21.20 27.31
C PHE A 12 14.06 -21.25 25.91
N GLN A 13 14.46 -20.31 25.04
CA GLN A 13 14.09 -20.32 23.63
C GLN A 13 15.36 -20.55 22.80
N GLU A 14 15.45 -21.72 22.16
CA GLU A 14 16.59 -22.12 21.33
C GLU A 14 16.71 -21.18 20.12
N ALA A 15 17.91 -20.70 19.80
CA ALA A 15 18.16 -19.73 18.72
C ALA A 15 17.70 -20.21 17.32
N ALA A 16 17.47 -21.51 17.14
CA ALA A 16 16.90 -22.11 15.93
C ALA A 16 15.38 -21.93 15.80
N ALA A 17 14.69 -21.49 16.86
CA ALA A 17 13.24 -21.28 16.88
C ALA A 17 12.79 -19.88 16.38
N VAL A 18 13.71 -19.08 15.83
CA VAL A 18 13.33 -17.87 15.09
C VAL A 18 12.75 -18.32 13.74
N ARG A 19 11.43 -18.25 13.59
CA ARG A 19 10.77 -18.52 12.29
C ARG A 19 11.45 -17.67 11.21
N ARG A 20 12.11 -18.33 10.26
CA ARG A 20 12.83 -17.67 9.17
C ARG A 20 11.84 -16.86 8.34
N THR A 21 12.15 -15.59 8.09
CA THR A 21 11.38 -14.76 7.16
C THR A 21 11.43 -15.39 5.77
N GLU A 22 10.26 -15.65 5.20
CA GLU A 22 10.11 -16.23 3.87
C GLU A 22 10.72 -15.32 2.81
N SER A 23 11.52 -15.91 1.93
CA SER A 23 12.16 -15.21 0.81
C SER A 23 11.22 -15.20 -0.39
N VAL A 24 11.03 -14.03 -1.00
CA VAL A 24 10.29 -13.88 -2.26
C VAL A 24 11.20 -13.40 -3.39
N ALA A 25 10.82 -13.71 -4.63
CA ALA A 25 11.46 -13.15 -5.80
C ALA A 25 11.07 -11.68 -5.99
N TYR A 26 12.00 -10.86 -6.48
CA TYR A 26 11.80 -9.42 -6.65
C TYR A 26 12.04 -8.98 -8.09
N SER A 27 11.15 -8.13 -8.60
CA SER A 27 11.42 -7.20 -9.70
C SER A 27 12.15 -5.96 -9.19
N HIS A 28 12.80 -5.21 -10.09
CA HIS A 28 13.41 -3.93 -9.71
C HIS A 28 12.38 -2.80 -9.66
N LEU A 29 11.28 -2.93 -10.41
CA LEU A 29 10.17 -1.99 -10.40
C LEU A 29 8.86 -2.76 -10.64
N SER A 30 7.88 -2.56 -9.78
CA SER A 30 6.49 -2.90 -10.06
C SER A 30 5.81 -1.64 -10.57
N VAL A 31 5.05 -1.72 -11.66
CA VAL A 31 4.36 -0.60 -12.28
C VAL A 31 2.87 -0.85 -12.24
N GLU A 32 2.13 0.08 -11.68
CA GLU A 32 0.67 0.05 -11.70
C GLU A 32 0.17 0.97 -12.80
N LEU A 33 -0.58 0.38 -13.71
CA LEU A 33 -1.13 1.03 -14.88
C LEU A 33 -2.53 1.54 -14.55
N GLY A 34 -2.62 2.57 -13.71
CA GLY A 34 -3.88 3.23 -13.33
C GLY A 34 -4.64 2.58 -12.16
N HIS A 35 -5.47 3.40 -11.53
CA HIS A 35 -6.61 3.01 -10.69
C HIS A 35 -7.86 3.38 -11.47
N PHE A 36 -8.80 2.44 -11.61
CA PHE A 36 -10.00 2.64 -12.41
C PHE A 36 -11.21 2.34 -11.56
N TYR A 37 -12.22 3.21 -11.68
CA TYR A 37 -13.50 3.00 -11.05
C TYR A 37 -14.50 2.38 -12.03
N ALA A 38 -15.62 1.89 -11.50
CA ALA A 38 -16.69 1.28 -12.29
C ALA A 38 -17.15 2.18 -13.46
N GLU A 39 -17.16 3.49 -13.25
CA GLU A 39 -17.55 4.49 -14.24
C GLU A 39 -16.65 4.49 -15.49
N ASP A 40 -15.39 4.06 -15.35
CA ASP A 40 -14.42 4.00 -16.45
C ASP A 40 -14.73 2.87 -17.46
N PHE A 41 -15.56 1.91 -17.06
CA PHE A 41 -16.01 0.80 -17.88
C PHE A 41 -17.34 1.08 -18.61
N GLY A 42 -17.91 2.27 -18.44
CA GLY A 42 -19.10 2.72 -19.16
C GLY A 42 -18.91 2.84 -20.69
N ALA A 43 -20.03 2.89 -21.42
CA ALA A 43 -20.11 3.12 -22.88
C ALA A 43 -19.02 2.43 -23.72
N GLY A 44 -18.87 1.10 -23.58
CA GLY A 44 -17.95 0.31 -24.40
C GLY A 44 -16.47 0.50 -24.07
N CYS A 45 -16.14 0.84 -22.82
CA CYS A 45 -14.78 1.03 -22.30
C CYS A 45 -14.00 2.16 -23.00
N GLN A 46 -14.69 3.20 -23.48
CA GLN A 46 -14.01 4.33 -24.14
C GLN A 46 -13.09 5.09 -23.17
N GLU A 47 -13.53 5.31 -21.93
CA GLU A 47 -12.72 6.04 -20.95
C GLU A 47 -11.50 5.23 -20.51
N LEU A 48 -11.67 3.93 -20.26
CA LEU A 48 -10.57 2.99 -20.06
C LEU A 48 -9.50 3.11 -21.17
N ARG A 49 -9.92 3.08 -22.44
CA ARG A 49 -8.98 3.23 -23.57
C ARG A 49 -8.29 4.61 -23.60
N ARG A 50 -9.01 5.70 -23.32
CA ARG A 50 -8.42 7.05 -23.26
C ARG A 50 -7.36 7.15 -22.15
N ARG A 51 -7.65 6.60 -20.98
CA ARG A 51 -6.71 6.54 -19.85
C ARG A 51 -5.48 5.70 -20.20
N PHE A 52 -5.66 4.51 -20.78
CA PHE A 52 -4.51 3.72 -21.23
C PHE A 52 -3.68 4.42 -22.31
N ALA A 53 -4.29 5.20 -23.20
CA ALA A 53 -3.55 5.96 -24.20
C ALA A 53 -2.61 6.97 -23.52
N ARG A 54 -3.10 7.71 -22.52
CA ARG A 54 -2.28 8.63 -21.72
C ARG A 54 -1.18 7.90 -20.94
N ILE A 55 -1.45 6.71 -20.43
CA ILE A 55 -0.44 5.87 -19.77
C ILE A 55 0.61 5.39 -20.78
N ALA A 56 0.19 5.03 -21.99
CA ALA A 56 1.07 4.53 -23.05
C ALA A 56 2.11 5.58 -23.46
N ASP A 57 1.79 6.87 -23.42
CA ASP A 57 2.74 7.96 -23.66
C ASP A 57 3.94 7.93 -22.69
N TRP A 58 3.75 7.37 -21.49
CA TRP A 58 4.80 7.23 -20.48
C TRP A 58 5.52 5.89 -20.51
N SER A 59 5.06 4.92 -21.31
CA SER A 59 5.59 3.55 -21.33
C SER A 59 7.09 3.49 -21.64
N ALA A 60 7.57 4.37 -22.54
CA ALA A 60 8.97 4.45 -22.93
C ALA A 60 9.91 4.87 -21.78
N ALA A 61 9.40 5.58 -20.76
CA ALA A 61 10.21 6.00 -19.61
C ALA A 61 10.40 4.88 -18.57
N ILE A 62 9.51 3.88 -18.55
CA ILE A 62 9.49 2.84 -17.52
C ILE A 62 10.82 2.06 -17.43
N PRO A 63 11.43 1.58 -18.55
CA PRO A 63 12.70 0.86 -18.47
C PRO A 63 13.83 1.72 -17.89
N ALA A 64 13.89 3.00 -18.25
CA ALA A 64 14.88 3.93 -17.72
C ALA A 64 14.70 4.16 -16.22
N LEU A 65 13.45 4.32 -15.75
CA LEU A 65 13.12 4.44 -14.33
C LEU A 65 13.51 3.19 -13.55
N ALA A 66 13.18 2.01 -14.07
CA ALA A 66 13.52 0.73 -13.45
C ALA A 66 15.04 0.48 -13.39
N GLY A 67 15.78 0.99 -14.38
CA GLY A 67 17.24 0.93 -14.46
C GLY A 67 17.97 1.88 -13.49
N ARG A 68 17.30 2.88 -12.91
CA ARG A 68 17.96 3.86 -12.02
C ARG A 68 18.60 3.18 -10.82
N GLY A 69 19.90 3.40 -10.64
CA GLY A 69 20.68 2.84 -9.54
C GLY A 69 21.15 1.41 -9.77
N LEU A 70 20.82 0.77 -10.90
CA LEU A 70 21.36 -0.54 -11.25
C LEU A 70 22.71 -0.41 -11.98
N PRO A 71 23.58 -1.43 -11.89
CA PRO A 71 24.77 -1.53 -12.72
C PRO A 71 24.42 -1.54 -14.22
N ALA A 72 25.23 -0.88 -15.05
CA ALA A 72 24.95 -0.70 -16.48
C ALA A 72 24.77 -2.01 -17.29
N HIS A 73 25.33 -3.12 -16.82
CA HIS A 73 25.22 -4.43 -17.49
C HIS A 73 23.95 -5.21 -17.10
N ARG A 74 23.15 -4.70 -16.16
CA ARG A 74 22.00 -5.41 -15.60
C ARG A 74 20.71 -4.91 -16.23
N GLN A 75 19.97 -5.81 -16.88
CA GLN A 75 18.65 -5.48 -17.40
C GLN A 75 17.62 -5.39 -16.27
N PRO A 76 16.78 -4.34 -16.24
CA PRO A 76 15.78 -4.21 -15.20
C PRO A 76 14.64 -5.23 -15.38
N ARG A 77 14.31 -5.97 -14.32
CA ARG A 77 13.06 -6.74 -14.21
C ARG A 77 11.92 -5.82 -13.83
N ILE A 78 10.87 -5.81 -14.63
CA ILE A 78 9.71 -4.94 -14.47
C ILE A 78 8.47 -5.83 -14.48
N SER A 79 7.61 -5.67 -13.48
CA SER A 79 6.27 -6.26 -13.46
C SER A 79 5.22 -5.17 -13.62
N THR A 80 4.18 -5.41 -14.40
CA THR A 80 3.04 -4.50 -14.50
C THR A 80 1.82 -5.04 -13.78
N CYS A 81 1.00 -4.17 -13.23
CA CYS A 81 -0.20 -4.58 -12.51
C CYS A 81 -1.34 -3.61 -12.73
N PHE A 82 -2.54 -4.11 -12.51
CA PHE A 82 -3.79 -3.38 -12.55
C PHE A 82 -4.61 -3.79 -11.34
N MET A 83 -5.20 -2.83 -10.63
CA MET A 83 -6.11 -3.12 -9.52
C MET A 83 -7.54 -2.83 -9.96
N VAL A 84 -8.44 -3.76 -9.70
CA VAL A 84 -9.88 -3.57 -9.87
C VAL A 84 -10.48 -3.21 -8.51
N ASP A 85 -11.22 -2.10 -8.46
CA ASP A 85 -12.09 -1.80 -7.32
C ASP A 85 -13.31 -2.72 -7.35
N ASP A 86 -13.28 -3.77 -6.53
CA ASP A 86 -14.43 -4.63 -6.24
C ASP A 86 -14.88 -4.51 -4.77
N TYR A 87 -14.32 -3.51 -4.06
CA TYR A 87 -14.59 -3.25 -2.65
C TYR A 87 -15.69 -2.20 -2.48
N PHE A 88 -15.57 -1.06 -3.14
CA PHE A 88 -16.57 0.00 -3.09
C PHE A 88 -17.65 -0.20 -4.15
N HIS A 89 -17.28 -0.68 -5.34
CA HIS A 89 -18.21 -0.80 -6.46
C HIS A 89 -17.98 -2.09 -7.26
N ARG A 90 -18.81 -3.11 -7.05
CA ARG A 90 -18.81 -4.29 -7.93
C ARG A 90 -19.53 -3.98 -9.24
N PHE A 91 -18.83 -4.13 -10.37
CA PHE A 91 -19.39 -3.98 -11.71
C PHE A 91 -18.92 -5.13 -12.61
N GLY A 92 -19.83 -5.60 -13.47
CA GLY A 92 -19.57 -6.76 -14.34
C GLY A 92 -19.05 -7.99 -13.57
N SER A 93 -18.56 -8.96 -14.33
CA SER A 93 -17.88 -10.15 -13.82
C SER A 93 -16.38 -10.12 -14.16
N PRO A 94 -15.51 -10.85 -13.42
CA PRO A 94 -14.10 -10.99 -13.79
C PRO A 94 -13.90 -11.45 -15.23
N ARG A 95 -14.74 -12.38 -15.72
CA ARG A 95 -14.68 -12.88 -17.11
C ARG A 95 -15.00 -11.82 -18.16
N GLU A 96 -15.68 -10.73 -17.79
CA GLU A 96 -16.00 -9.62 -18.70
C GLU A 96 -14.97 -8.51 -18.57
N VAL A 97 -14.66 -8.10 -17.34
CA VAL A 97 -13.83 -6.94 -17.03
C VAL A 97 -12.36 -7.18 -17.36
N ILE A 98 -11.79 -8.31 -16.94
CA ILE A 98 -10.35 -8.57 -17.12
C ILE A 98 -9.96 -8.64 -18.61
N PRO A 99 -10.71 -9.34 -19.49
CA PRO A 99 -10.40 -9.33 -20.92
C PRO A 99 -10.54 -7.95 -21.57
N GLN A 100 -11.48 -7.12 -21.11
CA GLN A 100 -11.60 -5.73 -21.60
C GLN A 100 -10.38 -4.89 -21.23
N VAL A 101 -9.89 -5.01 -19.99
CA VAL A 101 -8.65 -4.36 -19.54
C VAL A 101 -7.45 -4.83 -20.36
N GLN A 102 -7.28 -6.15 -20.51
CA GLN A 102 -6.18 -6.72 -21.28
C GLN A 102 -6.23 -6.27 -22.75
N GLY A 103 -7.41 -6.29 -23.37
CA GLY A 103 -7.61 -5.84 -24.75
C GLY A 103 -7.29 -4.36 -24.92
N ALA A 104 -7.85 -3.50 -24.06
CA ALA A 104 -7.61 -2.06 -24.13
C ALA A 104 -6.14 -1.68 -23.90
N ALA A 105 -5.44 -2.37 -23.01
CA ALA A 105 -4.00 -2.20 -22.80
C ALA A 105 -3.18 -2.70 -24.00
N ALA A 106 -3.51 -3.90 -24.51
CA ALA A 106 -2.79 -4.51 -25.62
C ALA A 106 -2.91 -3.72 -26.92
N ASP A 107 -4.06 -3.10 -27.20
CA ASP A 107 -4.29 -2.20 -28.34
C ASP A 107 -3.28 -1.03 -28.39
N LEU A 108 -2.67 -0.69 -27.25
CA LEU A 108 -1.71 0.39 -27.07
C LEU A 108 -0.29 -0.11 -26.77
N GLY A 109 -0.05 -1.41 -26.91
CA GLY A 109 1.25 -2.04 -26.63
C GLY A 109 1.60 -2.12 -25.15
N LEU A 110 0.63 -1.92 -24.25
CA LEU A 110 0.80 -2.14 -22.81
C LEU A 110 0.53 -3.61 -22.47
N VAL A 111 1.34 -4.14 -21.55
CA VAL A 111 1.16 -5.49 -21.01
C VAL A 111 0.66 -5.36 -19.57
N VAL A 112 -0.35 -6.14 -19.19
CA VAL A 112 -0.81 -6.28 -17.80
C VAL A 112 -0.38 -7.66 -17.30
N ASP A 113 0.65 -7.71 -16.46
CA ASP A 113 1.17 -8.98 -15.95
C ASP A 113 0.31 -9.57 -14.83
N TYR A 114 -0.22 -8.69 -13.97
CA TYR A 114 -0.99 -9.05 -12.79
C TYR A 114 -2.28 -8.23 -12.68
N VAL A 115 -3.36 -8.87 -12.23
CA VAL A 115 -4.58 -8.19 -11.78
C VAL A 115 -4.78 -8.45 -10.29
N ALA A 116 -5.12 -7.41 -9.55
CA ALA A 116 -5.44 -7.48 -8.12
C ALA A 116 -6.87 -7.05 -7.84
N ARG A 117 -7.46 -7.61 -6.79
CA ARG A 117 -8.77 -7.21 -6.24
C ARG A 117 -8.61 -6.31 -5.04
N GLU A 118 -9.22 -5.13 -5.06
CA GLU A 118 -9.13 -4.19 -3.94
C GLU A 118 -9.71 -4.78 -2.64
N SER A 119 -10.80 -5.54 -2.71
CA SER A 119 -11.45 -6.15 -1.55
C SER A 119 -10.54 -7.14 -0.80
N SER A 120 -9.59 -7.75 -1.50
CA SER A 120 -8.63 -8.66 -0.89
C SER A 120 -7.62 -7.95 0.01
N PHE A 121 -7.45 -6.63 -0.12
CA PHE A 121 -6.61 -5.82 0.76
C PHE A 121 -7.31 -5.38 2.04
N ALA A 122 -8.64 -5.49 2.10
CA ALA A 122 -9.36 -5.43 3.37
C ALA A 122 -9.11 -6.73 4.14
N ARG A 123 -9.37 -7.87 3.49
CA ARG A 123 -9.27 -9.20 4.09
C ARG A 123 -8.85 -10.27 3.09
N HIS A 124 -7.94 -11.15 3.49
CA HIS A 124 -7.49 -12.28 2.69
C HIS A 124 -7.20 -13.50 3.56
N ASP A 125 -7.66 -14.68 3.17
CA ASP A 125 -7.44 -15.97 3.87
C ASP A 125 -7.71 -15.90 5.40
N GLY A 126 -8.80 -15.23 5.77
CA GLY A 126 -9.22 -15.06 7.17
C GLY A 126 -8.38 -14.06 7.97
N VAL A 127 -7.54 -13.26 7.31
CA VAL A 127 -6.70 -12.21 7.91
C VAL A 127 -7.21 -10.84 7.47
N GLU A 128 -7.53 -9.98 8.44
CA GLU A 128 -7.84 -8.56 8.22
C GLU A 128 -6.55 -7.80 7.90
N LEU A 129 -6.20 -7.68 6.61
CA LEU A 129 -4.95 -7.07 6.17
C LEU A 129 -4.91 -5.57 6.48
N ALA A 130 -6.03 -4.88 6.29
CA ALA A 130 -6.17 -3.47 6.63
C ALA A 130 -5.93 -3.23 8.14
N GLN A 131 -6.52 -4.06 9.00
CA GLN A 131 -6.28 -3.99 10.45
C GLN A 131 -4.82 -4.28 10.80
N MET A 132 -4.17 -5.25 10.13
CA MET A 132 -2.75 -5.51 10.37
C MET A 132 -1.86 -4.30 10.06
N VAL A 133 -2.19 -3.53 9.01
CA VAL A 133 -1.49 -2.28 8.73
C VAL A 133 -1.77 -1.26 9.82
N VAL A 134 -3.02 -1.11 10.27
CA VAL A 134 -3.38 -0.23 11.40
C VAL A 134 -2.58 -0.58 12.66
N ASP A 135 -2.46 -1.87 12.98
CA ASP A 135 -1.73 -2.36 14.16
C ASP A 135 -0.21 -2.12 14.05
N SER A 136 0.30 -1.91 12.83
CA SER A 136 1.71 -1.60 12.56
C SER A 136 2.04 -0.11 12.54
N LEU A 137 1.03 0.76 12.67
CA LEU A 137 1.23 2.21 12.67
C LEU A 137 1.87 2.67 13.99
N VAL A 138 2.97 3.41 13.85
CA VAL A 138 3.65 4.08 14.95
C VAL A 138 3.15 5.52 14.99
N VAL A 139 2.23 5.78 15.93
CA VAL A 139 1.73 7.13 16.17
C VAL A 139 2.79 7.90 16.97
N GLU A 140 3.49 8.81 16.31
CA GLU A 140 4.39 9.74 17.01
C GLU A 140 3.57 10.76 17.81
N PRO A 141 3.68 10.81 19.15
CA PRO A 141 3.06 11.88 19.91
C PRO A 141 3.78 13.20 19.56
N PRO A 142 3.06 14.27 19.18
CA PRO A 142 3.72 15.54 18.94
C PRO A 142 4.39 16.01 20.24
N ARG A 143 5.57 16.64 20.11
CA ARG A 143 6.35 17.14 21.25
C ARG A 143 5.48 18.10 22.08
N HIS A 144 5.53 17.97 23.40
CA HIS A 144 4.79 18.83 24.35
C HIS A 144 3.25 18.75 24.29
N THR A 145 2.68 17.61 23.87
CA THR A 145 1.22 17.39 23.87
C THR A 145 0.72 16.67 25.12
N THR A 146 -0.57 16.87 25.43
CA THR A 146 -1.28 16.27 26.58
C THR A 146 -2.22 15.13 26.17
N GLY A 147 -2.09 14.56 24.96
CA GLY A 147 -2.97 13.49 24.49
C GLY A 147 -4.41 13.95 24.21
N SER A 148 -4.61 15.13 23.62
CA SER A 148 -5.95 15.70 23.37
C SER A 148 -6.78 14.99 22.29
N ARG A 149 -6.26 13.90 21.69
CA ARG A 149 -6.98 13.08 20.71
C ARG A 149 -7.24 11.69 21.28
N PRO A 150 -8.40 11.09 20.96
CA PRO A 150 -8.57 9.66 21.14
C PRO A 150 -7.46 8.91 20.40
N PRO A 151 -7.01 7.76 20.93
CA PRO A 151 -6.07 6.89 20.24
C PRO A 151 -6.53 6.57 18.81
N LEU A 152 -5.59 6.28 17.92
CA LEU A 152 -5.88 5.86 16.54
C LEU A 152 -6.90 4.71 16.49
N SER A 153 -6.72 3.72 17.37
CA SER A 153 -7.57 2.53 17.49
C SER A 153 -9.03 2.84 17.81
N GLU A 154 -9.31 4.00 18.38
CA GLU A 154 -10.66 4.47 18.71
C GLU A 154 -11.21 5.40 17.64
N SER A 155 -10.41 6.36 17.18
CA SER A 155 -10.90 7.41 16.27
C SER A 155 -10.98 6.98 14.81
N GLY A 156 -10.07 6.13 14.34
CA GLY A 156 -9.91 5.87 12.91
C GLY A 156 -9.23 6.99 12.13
N TRP A 157 -8.64 7.99 12.81
CA TRP A 157 -7.99 9.12 12.16
C TRP A 157 -6.49 9.17 12.46
N LEU A 158 -5.67 9.07 11.41
CA LEU A 158 -4.22 9.22 11.46
C LEU A 158 -3.83 10.69 11.22
N SER A 159 -2.98 11.23 12.07
CA SER A 159 -2.42 12.58 11.92
C SER A 159 -0.93 12.48 11.63
N ASN A 160 -0.39 13.42 10.84
CA ASN A 160 1.06 13.56 10.65
C ASN A 160 1.70 14.63 11.54
N GLY A 161 0.98 15.12 12.56
CA GLY A 161 1.52 16.09 13.50
C GLY A 161 0.49 16.68 14.48
N MET A 162 0.68 17.95 14.80
CA MET A 162 -0.16 18.73 15.71
C MET A 162 -1.05 19.72 14.95
N ARG A 163 -2.36 19.57 15.10
CA ARG A 163 -3.35 20.50 14.55
C ARG A 163 -3.29 21.85 15.25
N SER A 164 -3.65 22.93 14.56
CA SER A 164 -3.97 24.21 15.20
C SER A 164 -4.95 24.03 16.37
N PRO A 165 -4.81 24.80 17.46
CA PRO A 165 -5.84 24.87 18.48
C PRO A 165 -7.18 25.23 17.83
N GLY A 166 -8.19 24.37 18.00
CA GLY A 166 -9.56 24.67 17.59
C GLY A 166 -10.15 25.79 18.45
N HIS A 167 -11.31 26.33 18.04
CA HIS A 167 -12.19 27.02 18.98
C HIS A 167 -12.76 25.96 19.93
N VAL A 168 -12.04 25.69 21.02
CA VAL A 168 -12.60 24.91 22.12
C VAL A 168 -13.65 25.82 22.75
N ASP A 169 -14.86 25.31 23.02
CA ASP A 169 -15.79 25.91 23.98
C ASP A 169 -15.12 25.87 25.35
N ALA A 170 -14.18 26.79 25.56
CA ALA A 170 -13.48 26.93 26.80
C ALA A 170 -14.50 27.48 27.80
N PRO A 171 -14.59 26.92 29.02
CA PRO A 171 -15.42 27.50 30.07
C PRO A 171 -15.12 29.00 30.15
N ALA A 172 -16.14 29.84 30.31
CA ALA A 172 -16.05 31.32 30.25
C ALA A 172 -14.95 31.97 31.12
N MET A 173 -14.39 31.21 32.07
CA MET A 173 -13.29 31.57 32.97
C MET A 173 -11.89 31.22 32.44
N THR A 174 -11.77 30.66 31.23
CA THR A 174 -10.48 30.23 30.65
C THR A 174 -10.06 31.24 29.59
N LEU A 175 -8.82 31.71 29.66
CA LEU A 175 -8.28 32.58 28.62
C LEU A 175 -8.34 31.86 27.26
N PRO A 176 -8.81 32.52 26.19
CA PRO A 176 -8.80 31.94 24.86
C PRO A 176 -7.39 31.47 24.52
N ARG A 177 -7.26 30.22 24.04
CA ARG A 177 -5.97 29.77 23.53
C ARG A 177 -5.63 30.59 22.28
N PRO A 178 -4.46 31.26 22.23
CA PRO A 178 -4.07 31.97 21.02
C PRO A 178 -3.97 30.98 19.87
N TRP A 179 -4.38 31.41 18.68
CA TRP A 179 -4.19 30.62 17.48
C TRP A 179 -2.70 30.34 17.25
N SER A 180 -2.39 29.11 16.84
CA SER A 180 -1.06 28.72 16.35
C SER A 180 -1.22 27.89 15.09
N PRO A 181 -0.28 27.98 14.12
CA PRO A 181 -0.34 27.17 12.91
C PRO A 181 -0.22 25.67 13.24
N PRO A 182 -0.74 24.78 12.38
CA PRO A 182 -0.53 23.36 12.55
C PRO A 182 0.92 22.99 12.21
N VAL A 183 1.47 22.01 12.90
CA VAL A 183 2.88 21.61 12.81
C VAL A 183 2.97 20.13 12.44
N GLN A 184 3.57 19.84 11.30
CA GLN A 184 3.94 18.50 10.89
C GLN A 184 5.09 17.95 11.75
N SER A 185 5.03 16.68 12.13
CA SER A 185 6.11 15.97 12.82
C SER A 185 7.38 15.86 11.95
N GLY A 186 8.55 15.66 12.58
CA GLY A 186 9.83 15.51 11.86
C GLY A 186 10.60 16.79 11.57
N ASP A 187 10.22 17.92 12.17
CA ASP A 187 10.90 19.22 12.08
C ASP A 187 11.18 19.73 10.63
N PRO A 188 10.17 19.75 9.74
CA PRO A 188 10.37 20.29 8.40
C PRO A 188 10.44 21.83 8.43
N ARG A 189 11.17 22.41 7.48
CA ARG A 189 11.23 23.89 7.30
C ARG A 189 9.85 24.51 7.02
N HIS A 190 8.95 23.74 6.42
CA HIS A 190 7.58 24.13 6.11
C HIS A 190 6.64 23.00 6.54
N SER A 191 5.55 23.35 7.20
CA SER A 191 4.59 22.40 7.74
C SER A 191 3.46 22.13 6.74
N ILE A 192 3.23 20.85 6.41
CA ILE A 192 2.02 20.39 5.74
C ILE A 192 1.32 19.41 6.68
N PHE A 193 0.23 19.86 7.30
CA PHE A 193 -0.54 19.06 8.23
C PHE A 193 -1.74 18.40 7.54
N VAL A 194 -1.93 17.10 7.78
CA VAL A 194 -3.09 16.34 7.30
C VAL A 194 -3.64 15.44 8.38
N ASP A 195 -4.96 15.23 8.31
CA ASP A 195 -5.68 14.18 9.01
C ASP A 195 -6.26 13.23 7.97
N VAL A 196 -6.00 11.94 8.15
CA VAL A 196 -6.36 10.88 7.21
C VAL A 196 -7.30 9.91 7.92
N GLU A 197 -8.51 9.78 7.37
CA GLU A 197 -9.45 8.74 7.78
C GLU A 197 -8.96 7.38 7.30
N LEU A 198 -8.90 6.40 8.20
CA LEU A 198 -8.50 5.02 7.93
C LEU A 198 -9.70 4.09 7.76
N TRP A 199 -10.80 4.40 8.42
CA TRP A 199 -12.09 3.73 8.27
C TRP A 199 -13.23 4.63 8.73
N SER A 200 -14.43 4.32 8.26
CA SER A 200 -15.68 4.80 8.83
C SER A 200 -16.40 3.65 9.53
N ASP A 201 -17.02 3.94 10.67
CA ASP A 201 -17.94 3.00 11.31
C ASP A 201 -19.36 3.27 10.78
N GLU A 202 -19.81 2.48 9.82
CA GLU A 202 -21.23 2.47 9.43
C GLU A 202 -22.05 1.66 10.43
N PRO A 203 -23.39 1.87 10.54
CA PRO A 203 -24.22 1.24 11.57
C PRO A 203 -24.15 -0.29 11.68
N ALA A 204 -23.71 -0.98 10.61
CA ALA A 204 -23.61 -2.44 10.56
C ALA A 204 -22.18 -2.96 10.45
N THR A 205 -21.23 -2.19 9.91
CA THR A 205 -19.88 -2.66 9.57
C THR A 205 -18.87 -1.54 9.50
N ARG A 206 -17.61 -1.86 9.80
CA ARG A 206 -16.47 -1.00 9.49
C ARG A 206 -16.17 -1.02 7.99
N VAL A 207 -16.04 0.15 7.39
CA VAL A 207 -15.64 0.32 5.99
C VAL A 207 -14.23 0.93 5.96
N TRP A 208 -13.28 0.23 5.35
CA TRP A 208 -11.90 0.69 5.25
C TRP A 208 -11.76 1.77 4.20
N ALA A 209 -11.00 2.82 4.50
CA ALA A 209 -10.77 3.90 3.54
C ALA A 209 -9.89 3.43 2.37
N CYS A 210 -10.16 3.91 1.16
CA CYS A 210 -9.40 3.58 -0.04
C CYS A 210 -7.90 3.84 0.13
N ALA A 211 -7.50 4.94 0.79
CA ALA A 211 -6.10 5.23 1.06
C ALA A 211 -5.41 4.17 1.95
N LEU A 212 -6.14 3.54 2.88
CA LEU A 212 -5.61 2.44 3.69
C LEU A 212 -5.46 1.18 2.83
N LEU A 213 -6.45 0.84 2.00
CA LEU A 213 -6.38 -0.32 1.10
C LEU A 213 -5.26 -0.15 0.07
N ALA A 214 -5.08 1.04 -0.51
CA ALA A 214 -3.96 1.39 -1.37
C ALA A 214 -2.61 1.28 -0.62
N SER A 215 -2.56 1.60 0.68
CA SER A 215 -1.35 1.40 1.50
C SER A 215 -1.03 -0.09 1.68
N VAL A 216 -2.03 -0.93 1.97
CA VAL A 216 -1.89 -2.40 2.03
C VAL A 216 -1.39 -2.94 0.69
N TRP A 217 -1.94 -2.43 -0.42
CA TRP A 217 -1.54 -2.79 -1.77
C TRP A 217 -0.06 -2.46 -2.05
N GLN A 218 0.39 -1.23 -1.72
CA GLN A 218 1.79 -0.84 -1.87
C GLN A 218 2.71 -1.73 -1.03
N MET A 219 2.36 -2.04 0.23
CA MET A 219 3.15 -2.95 1.06
C MET A 219 3.21 -4.38 0.51
N THR A 220 2.13 -4.82 -0.14
CA THR A 220 2.04 -6.13 -0.79
C THR A 220 2.94 -6.18 -2.03
N ARG A 221 2.88 -5.16 -2.89
CA ARG A 221 3.78 -5.01 -4.06
C ARG A 221 5.24 -4.87 -3.65
N LEU A 222 5.54 -4.23 -2.52
CA LEU A 222 6.90 -4.13 -2.00
C LEU A 222 7.37 -5.41 -1.29
N GLY A 223 6.49 -6.41 -1.13
CA GLY A 223 6.81 -7.65 -0.44
C GLY A 223 7.17 -7.46 1.03
N VAL A 224 6.72 -6.39 1.68
CA VAL A 224 7.03 -6.10 3.09
C VAL A 224 5.90 -6.49 4.05
N LEU A 225 4.68 -6.66 3.54
CA LEU A 225 3.56 -7.16 4.35
C LEU A 225 3.77 -8.64 4.69
N ARG A 226 3.96 -8.93 5.98
CA ARG A 226 4.32 -10.26 6.49
C ARG A 226 3.61 -10.57 7.80
N ARG A 227 3.09 -11.79 7.94
CA ARG A 227 2.59 -12.31 9.22
C ARG A 227 3.54 -13.37 9.73
N SER A 228 4.17 -13.11 10.88
CA SER A 228 5.13 -14.04 11.47
C SER A 228 6.24 -14.48 10.51
N GLY A 229 6.69 -13.56 9.65
CA GLY A 229 7.71 -13.80 8.62
C GLY A 229 7.21 -14.44 7.32
N GLN A 230 5.96 -14.90 7.24
CA GLN A 230 5.37 -15.50 6.04
C GLN A 230 4.72 -14.44 5.15
N THR A 231 4.77 -14.68 3.84
CA THR A 231 4.04 -13.88 2.86
C THR A 231 2.54 -14.11 3.02
N LEU A 232 1.77 -13.03 2.97
CA LEU A 232 0.32 -13.12 3.08
C LEU A 232 -0.36 -13.29 1.74
N MET A 233 0.28 -12.87 0.65
CA MET A 233 -0.33 -12.88 -0.67
C MET A 233 0.73 -13.18 -1.73
N GLN A 234 0.47 -14.21 -2.54
CA GLN A 234 1.26 -14.56 -3.72
C GLN A 234 0.34 -14.61 -4.93
N PRO A 235 0.79 -14.13 -6.10
CA PRO A 235 0.02 -14.26 -7.33
C PRO A 235 -0.31 -15.71 -7.64
N SER A 236 -1.57 -15.99 -7.94
CA SER A 236 -2.02 -17.28 -8.43
C SER A 236 -2.16 -17.26 -9.94
N ARG A 237 -1.76 -18.36 -10.59
CA ARG A 237 -2.14 -18.61 -11.99
C ARG A 237 -3.50 -19.28 -11.97
N LEU A 238 -4.45 -18.74 -12.72
CA LEU A 238 -5.74 -19.40 -12.90
C LEU A 238 -5.58 -20.64 -13.77
N ALA A 239 -6.16 -21.75 -13.34
CA ALA A 239 -6.32 -22.94 -14.14
C ALA A 239 -7.69 -22.89 -14.81
N GLY A 240 -7.75 -22.56 -16.10
CA GLY A 240 -9.00 -22.50 -16.87
C GLY A 240 -9.51 -21.09 -17.11
N GLU A 241 -10.84 -20.96 -17.27
CA GLU A 241 -11.50 -19.68 -17.55
C GLU A 241 -11.59 -18.77 -16.33
N LEU A 242 -11.76 -17.47 -16.58
CA LEU A 242 -12.04 -16.49 -15.54
C LEU A 242 -13.42 -16.75 -14.91
N PRO A 243 -13.57 -16.62 -13.58
CA PRO A 243 -14.83 -16.86 -12.90
C PRO A 243 -15.89 -15.81 -13.24
N ALA A 244 -17.15 -16.16 -12.96
CA ALA A 244 -18.28 -15.26 -13.12
C ALA A 244 -18.49 -14.35 -11.89
N ASP A 245 -18.00 -14.75 -10.71
CA ASP A 245 -18.08 -13.96 -9.48
C ASP A 245 -16.69 -13.43 -9.09
N TRP A 246 -16.64 -12.18 -8.61
CA TRP A 246 -15.43 -11.59 -8.04
C TRP A 246 -14.91 -12.42 -6.87
N ASP A 247 -15.78 -12.95 -6.01
CA ASP A 247 -15.38 -13.70 -4.82
C ASP A 247 -14.66 -15.02 -5.10
N GLU A 248 -14.84 -15.57 -6.30
CA GLU A 248 -14.13 -16.76 -6.79
C GLU A 248 -12.75 -16.41 -7.38
N LEU A 249 -12.50 -15.15 -7.71
CA LEU A 249 -11.24 -14.70 -8.28
C LEU A 249 -10.18 -14.57 -7.17
N PRO A 250 -8.98 -15.17 -7.33
CA PRO A 250 -7.88 -15.00 -6.40
C PRO A 250 -7.51 -13.52 -6.19
N ALA A 251 -6.95 -13.21 -5.02
CA ALA A 251 -6.60 -11.84 -4.64
C ALA A 251 -5.66 -11.14 -5.63
N VAL A 252 -4.66 -11.86 -6.13
CA VAL A 252 -3.78 -11.43 -7.21
C VAL A 252 -3.67 -12.56 -8.22
N VAL A 253 -4.03 -12.28 -9.46
CA VAL A 253 -3.97 -13.21 -10.59
C VAL A 253 -2.78 -12.85 -11.48
N GLN A 254 -1.93 -13.83 -11.76
CA GLN A 254 -0.90 -13.71 -12.78
C GLN A 254 -1.51 -13.98 -14.15
N LEU A 255 -1.67 -12.93 -14.96
CA LEU A 255 -2.20 -13.00 -16.31
C LEU A 255 -1.11 -13.37 -17.33
N ASN A 256 0.10 -12.83 -17.16
CA ASN A 256 1.23 -13.13 -18.03
C ASN A 256 2.15 -14.20 -17.38
N PRO A 257 2.24 -15.43 -17.92
CA PRO A 257 3.06 -16.50 -17.33
C PRO A 257 4.57 -16.22 -17.33
N THR A 258 5.05 -15.29 -18.16
CA THR A 258 6.46 -14.90 -18.28
C THR A 258 6.80 -13.61 -17.52
N ALA A 259 5.83 -13.05 -16.80
CA ALA A 259 6.01 -11.84 -16.00
C ALA A 259 7.22 -11.93 -15.07
N ALA A 260 7.91 -10.79 -14.91
CA ALA A 260 8.87 -10.64 -13.83
C ALA A 260 8.15 -10.75 -12.47
N PRO A 261 8.86 -11.06 -11.37
CA PRO A 261 8.23 -11.27 -10.06
C PRO A 261 7.30 -10.13 -9.64
N PHE A 262 6.18 -10.48 -9.02
CA PHE A 262 5.17 -9.51 -8.56
C PHE A 262 5.73 -8.53 -7.52
N CYS A 263 6.37 -9.06 -6.46
CA CYS A 263 7.03 -8.22 -5.48
C CYS A 263 8.17 -7.43 -6.14
N ALA A 264 8.37 -6.17 -5.75
CA ALA A 264 9.40 -5.30 -6.31
C ALA A 264 10.10 -4.46 -5.25
N TYR A 265 11.34 -4.07 -5.53
CA TYR A 265 12.10 -3.21 -4.61
C TYR A 265 11.57 -1.78 -4.53
N ARG A 266 10.90 -1.34 -5.60
CA ARG A 266 10.29 -0.02 -5.76
C ARG A 266 8.97 -0.18 -6.52
N THR A 267 8.06 0.77 -6.30
CA THR A 267 6.81 0.85 -7.05
C THR A 267 6.74 2.15 -7.84
N LEU A 268 6.08 2.07 -8.99
CA LEU A 268 5.63 3.20 -9.77
C LEU A 268 4.12 3.05 -9.95
N THR A 269 3.37 4.13 -9.76
CA THR A 269 1.96 4.18 -10.17
C THR A 269 1.74 5.33 -11.14
N LEU A 270 1.15 5.03 -12.29
CA LEU A 270 0.71 6.00 -13.29
C LEU A 270 -0.79 6.23 -13.12
N MET A 271 -1.23 7.44 -12.85
CA MET A 271 -2.64 7.73 -12.52
C MET A 271 -3.03 9.18 -12.83
N ASP A 272 -4.32 9.48 -12.91
CA ASP A 272 -4.77 10.85 -13.12
C ASP A 272 -4.52 11.74 -11.89
N THR A 273 -4.39 13.05 -12.13
CA THR A 273 -4.13 14.06 -11.08
C THR A 273 -5.18 14.11 -9.97
N GLN A 274 -6.41 13.65 -10.22
CA GLN A 274 -7.48 13.58 -9.22
C GLN A 274 -7.13 12.71 -7.99
N TYR A 275 -6.20 11.76 -8.15
CA TYR A 275 -5.76 10.87 -7.07
C TYR A 275 -4.69 11.47 -6.15
N LEU A 276 -4.20 12.70 -6.44
CA LEU A 276 -3.20 13.38 -5.61
C LEU A 276 -3.54 13.40 -4.10
N PRO A 277 -4.79 13.71 -3.67
CA PRO A 277 -5.15 13.69 -2.25
C PRO A 277 -5.08 12.29 -1.64
N VAL A 278 -5.50 11.26 -2.40
CA VAL A 278 -5.44 9.87 -1.96
C VAL A 278 -3.99 9.43 -1.79
N GLU A 279 -3.11 9.77 -2.72
CA GLU A 279 -1.69 9.39 -2.62
C GLU A 279 -0.93 10.17 -1.55
N LEU A 280 -1.34 11.40 -1.24
CA LEU A 280 -0.86 12.11 -0.05
C LEU A 280 -1.21 11.35 1.24
N ALA A 281 -2.44 10.82 1.31
CA ALA A 281 -2.88 9.99 2.43
C ALA A 281 -2.10 8.66 2.49
N VAL A 282 -1.92 7.96 1.36
CA VAL A 282 -1.10 6.73 1.28
C VAL A 282 0.32 6.98 1.77
N ARG A 283 0.98 8.05 1.31
CA ARG A 283 2.33 8.41 1.78
C ARG A 283 2.35 8.73 3.27
N THR A 284 1.31 9.39 3.79
CA THR A 284 1.19 9.69 5.22
C THR A 284 1.06 8.43 6.06
N ILE A 285 0.23 7.48 5.63
CA ILE A 285 0.04 6.18 6.28
C ILE A 285 1.36 5.40 6.26
N LEU A 286 1.96 5.20 5.08
CA LEU A 286 3.18 4.40 4.93
C LEU A 286 4.41 5.04 5.58
N GLY A 287 4.43 6.36 5.76
CA GLY A 287 5.46 7.05 6.52
C GLY A 287 5.42 6.76 8.03
N GLN A 288 4.31 6.20 8.53
CA GLN A 288 4.14 5.81 9.94
C GLN A 288 4.05 4.29 10.13
N VAL A 289 4.20 3.49 9.08
CA VAL A 289 4.16 2.03 9.18
C VAL A 289 5.53 1.48 9.61
N ALA A 290 5.55 0.70 10.69
CA ALA A 290 6.74 -0.06 11.08
C ALA A 290 6.85 -1.38 10.30
N VAL A 291 7.84 -1.46 9.40
CA VAL A 291 8.21 -2.73 8.75
C VAL A 291 9.04 -3.58 9.71
N PRO A 292 8.73 -4.89 9.88
CA PRO A 292 9.54 -5.76 10.73
C PRO A 292 11.02 -5.75 10.34
N PRO A 293 11.97 -5.54 11.27
CA PRO A 293 13.39 -5.36 10.95
C PRO A 293 14.00 -6.50 10.13
N ALA A 294 13.61 -7.75 10.43
CA ALA A 294 14.08 -8.92 9.69
C ALA A 294 13.66 -8.89 8.20
N VAL A 295 12.46 -8.37 7.91
CA VAL A 295 11.95 -8.21 6.54
C VAL A 295 12.71 -7.10 5.84
N ALA A 296 12.83 -5.93 6.48
CA ALA A 296 13.57 -4.79 5.94
C ALA A 296 15.03 -5.16 5.60
N GLN A 297 15.70 -5.87 6.51
CA GLN A 297 17.08 -6.34 6.32
C GLN A 297 17.18 -7.34 5.17
N GLN A 298 16.27 -8.32 5.07
CA GLN A 298 16.28 -9.29 3.98
C GLN A 298 16.12 -8.61 2.62
N VAL A 299 15.19 -7.66 2.49
CA VAL A 299 14.96 -6.91 1.25
C VAL A 299 16.17 -6.06 0.88
N ALA A 300 16.76 -5.35 1.84
CA ALA A 300 17.95 -4.52 1.63
C ALA A 300 19.17 -5.35 1.20
N GLN A 301 19.41 -6.49 1.86
CA GLN A 301 20.50 -7.41 1.49
C GLN A 301 20.33 -7.95 0.08
N ARG A 302 19.11 -8.31 -0.30
CA ARG A 302 18.82 -8.83 -1.63
C ARG A 302 19.02 -7.76 -2.70
N ALA A 303 18.48 -6.56 -2.49
CA ALA A 303 18.69 -5.42 -3.38
C ALA A 303 20.19 -5.09 -3.55
N GLY A 304 20.94 -5.07 -2.44
CA GLY A 304 22.39 -4.84 -2.45
C GLY A 304 23.15 -5.92 -3.23
N GLY A 305 22.76 -7.19 -3.11
CA GLY A 305 23.29 -8.29 -3.92
C GLY A 305 23.02 -8.14 -5.43
N GLU A 306 22.06 -7.30 -5.81
CA GLU A 306 21.76 -6.94 -7.20
C GLU A 306 22.38 -5.60 -7.63
N GLY A 307 23.12 -4.94 -6.73
CA GLY A 307 23.74 -3.64 -6.95
C GLY A 307 22.81 -2.44 -6.75
N LEU A 308 21.63 -2.65 -6.14
CA LEU A 308 20.64 -1.61 -5.90
C LEU A 308 20.67 -1.15 -4.43
N HIS A 309 20.78 0.15 -4.21
CA HIS A 309 20.64 0.76 -2.89
C HIS A 309 19.21 1.24 -2.69
N LEU A 310 18.56 0.78 -1.63
CA LEU A 310 17.20 1.18 -1.31
C LEU A 310 17.19 2.34 -0.30
N PRO A 311 16.24 3.27 -0.41
CA PRO A 311 15.92 4.20 0.67
C PRO A 311 15.64 3.47 1.98
N SER A 312 16.02 4.11 3.09
CA SER A 312 15.74 3.62 4.45
C SER A 312 14.24 3.59 4.72
N GLU A 313 13.56 4.67 4.35
CA GLU A 313 12.12 4.82 4.52
C GLU A 313 11.36 4.02 3.45
N LEU A 314 10.31 3.32 3.89
CA LEU A 314 9.44 2.55 3.00
C LEU A 314 8.79 3.45 1.95
N VAL A 315 8.29 4.62 2.39
CA VAL A 315 7.55 5.58 1.57
C VAL A 315 8.37 6.17 0.43
N ASP A 316 9.70 6.18 0.55
CA ASP A 316 10.62 6.68 -0.49
C ASP A 316 10.89 5.65 -1.60
N ARG A 317 10.36 4.43 -1.46
CA ARG A 317 10.38 3.41 -2.52
C ARG A 317 9.21 3.55 -3.49
N LEU A 318 8.25 4.43 -3.20
CA LEU A 318 7.09 4.72 -4.02
C LEU A 318 7.40 5.88 -4.95
N SER A 319 6.97 5.76 -6.20
CA SER A 319 7.05 6.81 -7.21
C SER A 319 5.71 6.96 -7.91
N TYR A 320 5.39 8.18 -8.31
CA TYR A 320 4.13 8.50 -8.97
C TYR A 320 4.39 9.28 -10.25
N VAL A 321 3.61 8.98 -11.28
CA VAL A 321 3.46 9.83 -12.46
C VAL A 321 1.99 10.20 -12.54
N PHE A 322 1.70 11.45 -12.19
CA PHE A 322 0.37 12.02 -12.35
C PHE A 322 0.19 12.49 -13.78
N ILE A 323 -0.59 11.75 -14.56
CA ILE A 323 -0.94 12.08 -15.93
C ILE A 323 -2.11 13.08 -15.90
N GLY A 324 -1.86 14.29 -16.38
CA GLY A 324 -2.85 15.37 -16.42
C GLY A 324 -3.32 15.60 -17.86
N GLY A 325 -4.63 15.76 -18.02
CA GLY A 325 -5.29 16.11 -19.28
C GLY A 325 -6.71 16.58 -19.00
#